data_AF-I0Z7J9-F1
#
_entry.id   AF-I0Z7J9-F1
#
_cell.length_a   1.000
_cell.length_b   1.000
_cell.length_c   1.000
_cell.angle_alpha   90.00
_cell.angle_beta   90.00
_cell.angle_gamma   90.00
#
_symmetry.space_group_name_H-M   'P 1'
#
loop_
_entity.id
_entity.type
_entity.pdbx_description
1 polymer ?
#
loop_
_entity_poly.entity_id
_entity_poly.type
_entity_poly.pdbx_seq_one_letter_code
_entity_poly.pdbx_strand_id
1 'polypeptide(L)'
;MLVASNVVSQFDSEISKDLRPRLERTGDQGLLQPFLDFFKDKSFQFGTTLLSLWEEDNVLTGDLFPPGFKDFADAEVSQDLPSENFCRALYDMYIGPGTIVPDGRQQFAQGVLELLKF
;
A
#
# COMPACT_ATOMS: atom_id res chain seq x y z
N MET A 1 -5.53 -3.45 25.00
CA MET A 1 -5.60 -2.26 24.14
C MET A 1 -6.65 -2.55 23.09
N LEU A 2 -7.79 -1.86 23.12
CA LEU A 2 -8.90 -2.09 22.20
C LEU A 2 -8.47 -1.63 20.81
N VAL A 3 -8.43 -2.55 19.84
CA VAL A 3 -8.44 -2.19 18.42
C VAL A 3 -9.76 -1.48 18.21
N ALA A 4 -9.70 -0.18 17.98
CA ALA A 4 -10.91 0.57 17.71
C ALA A 4 -11.38 0.12 16.31
N SER A 5 -12.48 -0.62 16.25
CA SER A 5 -13.10 -1.14 15.01
C SER A 5 -13.38 -0.06 13.97
N ASN A 6 -13.32 1.21 14.36
CA ASN A 6 -13.40 2.37 13.50
C ASN A 6 -12.13 2.59 12.64
N VAL A 7 -10.95 2.13 13.04
CA VAL A 7 -9.70 2.37 12.29
C VAL A 7 -9.63 1.53 11.03
N VAL A 8 -9.96 0.23 11.13
CA VAL A 8 -10.00 -0.67 9.97
C VAL A 8 -11.06 -0.19 8.96
N SER A 9 -12.26 0.13 9.43
CA SER A 9 -13.32 0.63 8.56
C SER A 9 -13.03 1.99 7.94
N GLN A 10 -12.31 2.88 8.65
CA GLN A 10 -11.81 4.13 8.07
C GLN A 10 -10.73 3.87 7.01
N PHE A 11 -9.78 2.97 7.29
CA PHE A 11 -8.76 2.57 6.32
C PHE A 11 -9.40 2.01 5.04
N ASP A 12 -10.31 1.05 5.18
CA ASP A 12 -11.05 0.44 4.06
C ASP A 12 -11.79 1.49 3.23
N SER A 13 -12.46 2.44 3.90
CA SER A 13 -13.21 3.51 3.25
C SER A 13 -12.31 4.46 2.46
N GLU A 14 -11.24 4.98 3.09
CA GLU A 14 -10.37 5.95 2.46
C GLU A 14 -9.52 5.31 1.35
N ILE A 15 -8.97 4.11 1.56
CA ILE A 15 -8.19 3.43 0.51
C ILE A 15 -9.07 3.05 -0.68
N SER A 16 -10.31 2.64 -0.44
CA SER A 16 -11.27 2.34 -1.51
C SER A 16 -11.61 3.57 -2.34
N LYS A 17 -11.80 4.73 -1.69
CA LYS A 17 -12.15 5.99 -2.35
C LYS A 17 -11.08 6.42 -3.36
N ASP A 18 -9.81 6.21 -3.02
CA ASP A 18 -8.69 6.55 -3.89
C ASP A 18 -8.33 5.46 -4.89
N LEU A 19 -8.32 4.20 -4.47
CA LEU A 19 -7.83 3.10 -5.31
C LEU A 19 -8.86 2.68 -6.36
N ARG A 20 -10.15 2.68 -6.02
CA ARG A 20 -11.23 2.21 -6.92
C ARG A 20 -11.25 2.95 -8.27
N PRO A 21 -11.23 4.30 -8.34
CA PRO A 21 -11.24 5.00 -9.64
C PRO A 21 -10.00 4.70 -10.50
N ARG A 22 -8.88 4.31 -9.87
CA ARG A 22 -7.64 3.93 -10.58
C ARG A 22 -7.77 2.53 -11.17
N LEU A 23 -8.31 1.59 -10.40
CA LEU A 23 -8.57 0.21 -10.84
C LEU A 23 -9.69 0.10 -11.89
N GLU A 24 -10.68 0.99 -11.85
CA GLU A 24 -11.73 1.05 -12.89
C GLU A 24 -11.15 1.31 -14.29
N ARG A 25 -10.05 2.07 -14.39
CA ARG A 25 -9.39 2.38 -15.67
C ARG A 25 -8.62 1.20 -16.25
N THR A 26 -8.19 0.26 -15.40
CA THR A 26 -7.39 -0.89 -15.78
C THR A 26 -8.21 -2.18 -15.87
N GLY A 27 -9.42 -2.19 -15.32
CA GLY A 27 -10.30 -3.36 -15.27
C GLY A 27 -10.15 -4.22 -14.01
N ASP A 28 -9.26 -3.84 -13.09
CA ASP A 28 -8.85 -4.67 -11.95
C ASP A 28 -9.61 -4.36 -10.63
N GLN A 29 -10.77 -3.72 -10.75
CA GLN A 29 -11.64 -3.40 -9.62
C GLN A 29 -12.03 -4.62 -8.76
N GLY A 30 -12.04 -5.82 -9.36
CA GLY A 30 -12.33 -7.07 -8.65
C GLY A 30 -11.26 -7.46 -7.61
N LEU A 31 -10.05 -6.90 -7.71
CA LEU A 31 -8.94 -7.17 -6.79
C LEU A 31 -8.97 -6.28 -5.54
N LEU A 32 -9.80 -5.24 -5.52
CA LEU A 32 -9.93 -4.35 -4.36
C LEU A 32 -10.46 -5.11 -3.13
N GLN A 33 -11.47 -5.96 -3.29
CA GLN A 33 -12.03 -6.69 -2.15
C GLN A 33 -11.03 -7.72 -1.56
N PRO A 34 -10.36 -8.58 -2.36
CA PRO A 34 -9.27 -9.42 -1.87
C PRO A 34 -8.17 -8.64 -1.14
N PHE A 35 -7.83 -7.45 -1.63
CA PHE A 35 -6.86 -6.59 -0.97
C PHE A 35 -7.34 -6.10 0.40
N LEU A 36 -8.59 -5.66 0.52
CA LEU A 36 -9.19 -5.22 1.79
C LEU A 36 -9.38 -6.38 2.77
N ASP A 37 -9.74 -7.56 2.26
CA ASP A 37 -9.99 -8.76 3.06
C ASP A 37 -8.75 -9.18 3.86
N PHE A 38 -7.56 -8.91 3.33
CA PHE A 38 -6.29 -9.13 4.03
C PHE A 38 -6.20 -8.40 5.38
N PHE A 39 -6.84 -7.24 5.50
CA PHE A 39 -6.76 -6.38 6.68
C PHE A 39 -7.84 -6.64 7.72
N LYS A 40 -8.90 -7.39 7.38
CA LYS A 40 -10.10 -7.57 8.23
C LYS A 40 -9.81 -8.14 9.61
N ASP A 41 -8.90 -9.12 9.68
CA ASP A 41 -8.54 -9.80 10.92
C ASP A 41 -7.27 -9.21 11.58
N LYS A 42 -6.74 -8.12 11.03
CA LYS A 42 -5.49 -7.50 11.48
C LYS A 42 -5.77 -6.36 12.46
N SER A 43 -4.86 -6.17 13.41
CA SER A 43 -4.95 -5.13 14.43
C SER A 43 -4.20 -3.87 13.99
N PHE A 44 -4.93 -2.79 13.74
CA PHE A 44 -4.33 -1.47 13.53
C PHE A 44 -4.14 -0.74 14.85
N GLN A 45 -2.89 -0.40 15.16
CA GLN A 45 -2.52 0.47 16.27
C GLN A 45 -1.75 1.67 15.72
N PHE A 46 -1.70 2.76 16.48
CA PHE A 46 -0.87 3.90 16.08
C PHE A 46 0.59 3.46 15.95
N GLY A 47 1.20 3.72 14.79
CA GLY A 47 2.55 3.28 14.46
C GLY A 47 2.63 1.91 13.75
N THR A 48 1.51 1.22 13.54
CA THR A 48 1.46 0.06 12.65
C THR A 48 1.97 0.45 11.26
N THR A 49 2.82 -0.39 10.68
CA THR A 49 3.38 -0.17 9.35
C THR A 49 2.80 -1.19 8.39
N LEU A 50 2.27 -0.72 7.25
CA LEU A 50 1.94 -1.57 6.12
C LEU A 50 3.15 -1.63 5.20
N LEU A 51 3.71 -2.83 5.04
CA LEU A 51 4.69 -3.11 4.00
C LEU A 51 3.94 -3.53 2.73
N SER A 52 4.26 -2.87 1.62
CA SER A 52 3.73 -3.21 0.30
C SER A 52 4.88 -3.23 -0.70
N LEU A 53 5.19 -4.40 -1.21
CA LEU A 53 6.28 -4.65 -2.15
C LEU A 53 5.69 -5.00 -3.51
N TRP A 54 6.28 -4.44 -4.56
CA TRP A 54 5.97 -4.83 -5.93
C TRP A 54 7.13 -5.67 -6.43
N GLU A 55 6.88 -6.98 -6.54
CA GLU A 55 7.85 -7.97 -6.97
C GLU A 55 8.04 -7.99 -8.50
N GLU A 56 9.14 -8.57 -8.97
CA GLU A 56 9.51 -8.62 -10.40
C GLU A 56 8.48 -9.38 -11.27
N ASP A 57 7.69 -10.28 -10.67
CA ASP A 57 6.65 -11.07 -11.33
C ASP A 57 5.29 -10.35 -11.37
N ASN A 58 5.26 -9.06 -11.05
CA ASN A 58 4.07 -8.22 -10.97
C ASN A 58 3.05 -8.65 -9.90
N VAL A 59 3.57 -9.20 -8.81
CA VAL A 59 2.78 -9.48 -7.60
C VAL A 59 2.95 -8.34 -6.61
N LEU A 60 1.84 -7.89 -6.04
CA LEU A 60 1.87 -7.08 -4.83
C LEU A 60 1.98 -8.03 -3.64
N THR A 61 3.09 -7.98 -2.92
CA THR A 61 3.26 -8.70 -1.66
C THR A 61 3.22 -7.74 -0.47
N GLY A 62 2.83 -8.22 0.70
CA GLY A 62 2.77 -7.34 1.86
C GLY A 62 2.42 -7.99 3.18
N ASP A 63 2.65 -7.23 4.26
CA ASP A 63 2.13 -7.54 5.58
C ASP A 63 1.98 -6.28 6.44
N LEU A 64 1.27 -6.43 7.57
CA LEU A 64 1.15 -5.44 8.61
C LEU A 64 2.07 -5.77 9.78
N PHE A 65 2.93 -4.81 10.10
CA PHE A 65 3.86 -4.92 11.21
C PHE A 65 3.42 -4.07 12.39
N PRO A 66 3.60 -4.57 13.63
CA PRO A 66 3.26 -3.80 14.82
C PRO A 66 4.17 -2.57 14.96
N PRO A 67 3.76 -1.57 15.76
CA PRO A 67 4.57 -0.39 16.02
C PRO A 67 5.99 -0.73 16.48
N GLY A 68 6.98 -0.11 15.86
CA GLY A 68 8.38 -0.29 16.22
C GLY A 68 9.08 -1.52 15.62
N PHE A 69 8.44 -2.23 14.68
CA PHE A 69 9.12 -3.20 13.83
C PHE A 69 10.20 -2.51 12.99
N LYS A 70 11.38 -3.12 12.84
CA LYS A 70 12.57 -2.50 12.22
C LYS A 70 13.23 -3.33 11.12
N ASP A 71 13.08 -4.64 11.15
CA ASP A 71 13.75 -5.54 10.19
C ASP A 71 12.81 -5.93 9.06
N PHE A 72 12.59 -4.99 8.14
CA PHE A 72 11.81 -5.25 6.92
C PHE A 72 12.53 -6.15 5.92
N ALA A 73 13.84 -6.36 6.07
CA ALA A 73 14.64 -7.19 5.17
C ALA A 73 14.30 -8.69 5.27
N ASP A 74 13.90 -9.15 6.46
CA ASP A 74 13.57 -10.56 6.74
C ASP A 74 12.05 -10.75 6.97
N ALA A 75 11.26 -9.77 6.55
CA ALA A 75 9.81 -9.82 6.69
C ALA A 75 9.20 -10.95 5.85
N GLU A 76 8.49 -11.89 6.50
CA GLU A 76 7.63 -12.83 5.79
C GLU A 76 6.37 -12.08 5.33
N VAL A 77 6.06 -12.19 4.04
CA VAL A 77 4.87 -11.58 3.44
C VAL A 77 3.69 -12.55 3.49
N SER A 78 2.50 -12.03 3.81
CA SER A 78 1.29 -12.84 4.03
C SER A 78 0.22 -12.62 2.96
N GLN A 79 0.36 -11.58 2.16
CA GLN A 79 -0.55 -11.24 1.06
C GLN A 79 0.20 -11.38 -0.25
N ASP A 80 -0.44 -12.03 -1.22
CA ASP A 80 0.00 -12.05 -2.61
C ASP A 80 -1.17 -11.65 -3.51
N LEU A 81 -0.98 -10.63 -4.35
CA LEU A 81 -1.99 -10.19 -5.32
C LEU A 81 -1.34 -10.05 -6.71
N PRO A 82 -1.50 -11.03 -7.60
CA PRO A 82 -0.85 -11.03 -8.92
C PRO A 82 -1.56 -10.07 -9.87
N SER A 83 -1.16 -8.80 -9.86
CA SER A 83 -1.61 -7.79 -10.84
C SER A 83 -0.66 -6.59 -10.92
N GLU A 84 -0.04 -6.45 -12.09
CA GLU A 84 0.77 -5.27 -12.44
C GLU A 84 -0.04 -3.96 -12.31
N ASN A 85 -1.28 -3.97 -12.80
CA ASN A 85 -2.13 -2.79 -12.77
C ASN A 85 -2.53 -2.41 -11.35
N PHE A 86 -2.72 -3.39 -10.46
CA PHE A 86 -3.01 -3.13 -9.06
C PHE A 86 -1.79 -2.54 -8.35
N CYS A 87 -0.60 -3.13 -8.56
CA CYS A 87 0.66 -2.56 -8.06
C CYS A 87 0.80 -1.11 -8.52
N ARG A 88 0.65 -0.86 -9.83
CA ARG A 88 0.74 0.48 -10.41
C ARG A 88 -0.28 1.43 -9.80
N ALA A 89 -1.54 1.01 -9.67
CA ALA A 89 -2.60 1.84 -9.09
C ALA A 89 -2.30 2.22 -7.63
N LEU A 90 -1.76 1.28 -6.85
CA LEU A 90 -1.33 1.52 -5.47
C LEU A 90 -0.19 2.54 -5.42
N TYR A 91 0.88 2.34 -6.21
CA TYR A 91 2.01 3.27 -6.27
C TYR A 91 1.58 4.66 -6.78
N ASP A 92 0.68 4.73 -7.74
CA ASP A 92 0.12 5.99 -8.26
C ASP A 92 -0.65 6.78 -7.19
N MET A 93 -1.16 6.15 -6.12
CA MET A 93 -1.71 6.88 -4.98
C MET A 93 -0.65 7.69 -4.22
N TYR A 94 0.62 7.26 -4.23
CA TYR A 94 1.71 7.88 -3.49
C TYR A 94 2.52 8.86 -4.33
N ILE A 95 2.78 8.53 -5.60
CA ILE A 95 3.68 9.32 -6.46
C ILE A 95 3.03 9.82 -7.75
N GLY A 96 1.81 9.37 -8.06
CA GLY A 96 1.08 9.73 -9.28
C GLY A 96 0.37 11.09 -9.20
N PRO A 97 -0.27 11.51 -10.31
CA PRO A 97 -1.16 12.67 -10.31
C PRO A 97 -2.32 12.48 -9.34
N GLY A 98 -2.56 13.45 -8.45
CA GLY A 98 -3.57 13.32 -7.39
C GLY A 98 -3.14 12.40 -6.25
N THR A 99 -1.85 12.40 -5.93
CA THR A 99 -1.29 11.71 -4.75
C THR A 99 -1.97 12.13 -3.45
N ILE A 100 -2.16 11.18 -2.55
CA ILE A 100 -2.64 11.41 -1.18
C ILE A 100 -1.52 11.77 -0.21
N VAL A 101 -0.25 11.66 -0.64
CA VAL A 101 0.93 11.99 0.16
C VAL A 101 1.50 13.32 -0.32
N PRO A 102 1.28 14.41 0.44
CA PRO A 102 1.94 15.69 0.18
C PRO A 102 3.45 15.46 0.09
N ASP A 103 4.10 16.07 -0.89
CA ASP A 103 5.54 15.97 -1.16
C ASP A 103 6.08 14.59 -1.57
N GLY A 104 5.27 13.52 -1.59
CA GLY A 104 5.75 12.16 -1.93
C GLY A 104 6.47 12.09 -3.28
N ARG A 105 5.91 12.75 -4.31
CA ARG A 105 6.54 12.87 -5.62
C ARG A 105 7.86 13.64 -5.60
N GLN A 106 7.94 14.71 -4.79
CA GLN A 106 9.15 15.50 -4.66
C GLN A 106 10.25 14.70 -3.97
N GLN A 107 9.93 14.01 -2.87
CA GLN A 107 10.89 13.17 -2.14
C GLN A 107 11.39 12.02 -3.02
N PHE A 108 10.50 11.35 -3.74
CA PHE A 108 10.88 10.32 -4.70
C PHE A 108 11.83 10.89 -5.78
N ALA A 109 11.48 12.02 -6.38
CA ALA A 109 12.33 12.66 -7.39
C ALA A 109 13.71 13.06 -6.83
N GLN A 110 13.78 13.56 -5.60
CA GLN A 110 15.04 13.87 -4.92
C GLN A 110 15.90 12.62 -4.71
N GLY A 111 15.31 11.52 -4.22
CA GLY A 111 16.04 10.25 -4.05
C GLY A 111 16.57 9.69 -5.36
N VAL A 112 15.78 9.75 -6.45
CA VAL A 112 16.25 9.36 -7.79
C VAL A 112 17.41 10.25 -8.24
N LEU A 113 17.33 11.57 -8.04
CA LEU A 113 18.43 12.47 -8.38
C LEU A 113 19.69 12.14 -7.58
N GLU A 114 19.59 11.77 -6.31
CA GLU A 114 20.73 11.35 -5.49
C GLU A 114 21.38 10.07 -6.00
N LEU A 115 20.58 9.09 -6.42
CA LEU A 115 21.08 7.86 -7.06
C LEU A 115 21.78 8.14 -8.39
N LEU A 116 21.36 9.17 -9.13
CA LEU A 116 21.94 9.52 -10.43
C LEU A 116 23.18 10.44 -10.33
N LYS A 117 23.49 10.99 -9.15
CA LYS A 117 24.66 11.85 -8.91
C LYS A 117 25.99 11.07 -8.81
N PHE A 118 26.11 9.96 -9.55
CA PHE A 118 27.41 9.34 -9.79
C PHE A 118 28.36 10.30 -10.53
#